data_AF-A0A2N3VFM3-F1
#
_entry.id   AF-A0A2N3VFM3-F1
#
_cell.length_a   1.000
_cell.length_b   1.000
_cell.length_c   1.000
_cell.angle_alpha   90.00
_cell.angle_beta   90.00
_cell.angle_gamma   90.00
#
_symmetry.space_group_name_H-M   'P 1'
#
loop_
_entity.id
_entity.type
_entity.pdbx_description
1 polymer ?
#
loop_
_entity_poly.entity_id
_entity_poly.type
_entity_poly.pdbx_seq_one_letter_code
_entity_poly.pdbx_strand_id
1 'polypeptide(L)'
;MARWVQLLRFTMPENHEDGIYSSIKRLVTAAGIACALVALGPASVAFAGPFPTGSAGSDGGGGESEQTPPGTSTASVDSMRGQVLELVNRERAGAGCKPVRSDGTLQTAAQRHSDDMAARGFFDHVNPSGVGPGGRIEAAGYRWSTYGENIARGQESAAVVMAGWMKSPGHKANILNCAFTQLGTGVTLGSGGPWWTQNFAAPACRCPRRRRRALRDLPVRPPSSCRAHGTLRTAPLSAEVASAA
;
A
#
# COMPACT_ATOMS: atom_id res chain seq x y z
N MET A 1 19.06 -46.46 23.57
CA MET A 1 18.59 -45.08 23.79
C MET A 1 19.33 -44.14 22.86
N ALA A 2 18.64 -43.13 22.36
CA ALA A 2 19.14 -41.95 21.64
C ALA A 2 19.74 -42.17 20.24
N ARG A 3 18.92 -41.77 19.26
CA ARG A 3 19.18 -41.67 17.83
C ARG A 3 18.99 -40.17 17.51
N TRP A 4 19.86 -39.62 16.67
CA TRP A 4 19.73 -38.34 15.95
C TRP A 4 20.10 -37.04 16.67
N VAL A 5 21.28 -36.50 16.31
CA VAL A 5 21.49 -35.06 16.14
C VAL A 5 22.01 -34.88 14.72
N GLN A 6 21.17 -34.37 13.83
CA GLN A 6 21.59 -33.93 12.51
C GLN A 6 21.07 -32.51 12.31
N LEU A 7 22.02 -31.64 11.98
CA LEU A 7 21.90 -30.21 11.79
C LEU A 7 20.77 -29.86 10.82
N LEU A 8 20.01 -28.81 11.15
CA LEU A 8 19.35 -27.97 10.16
C LEU A 8 19.93 -26.56 10.27
N ARG A 9 20.96 -26.30 9.45
CA ARG A 9 21.17 -24.97 8.89
C ARG A 9 20.06 -24.78 7.87
N PHE A 10 19.03 -24.05 8.25
CA PHE A 10 17.96 -23.63 7.35
C PHE A 10 18.48 -22.44 6.55
N THR A 11 19.05 -22.71 5.38
CA THR A 11 19.31 -21.69 4.37
C THR A 11 17.95 -21.26 3.82
N MET A 12 17.53 -20.02 4.09
CA MET A 12 16.31 -19.46 3.50
C MET A 12 16.52 -19.28 1.98
N PRO A 13 15.57 -19.71 1.13
CA PRO A 13 15.67 -19.48 -0.30
C PRO A 13 15.48 -17.99 -0.59
N GLU A 14 16.33 -17.51 -1.50
CA GLU A 14 16.31 -16.19 -2.09
C GLU A 14 14.93 -15.85 -2.67
N ASN A 15 14.59 -14.56 -2.59
CA ASN A 15 13.38 -13.97 -3.16
C ASN A 15 13.31 -14.28 -4.66
N HIS A 16 12.48 -15.25 -5.05
CA HIS A 16 12.17 -15.48 -6.45
C HIS A 16 11.15 -14.43 -6.90
N GLU A 17 11.65 -13.28 -7.32
CA GLU A 17 10.91 -12.35 -8.15
C GLU A 17 10.78 -12.96 -9.55
N ASP A 18 9.65 -13.60 -9.85
CA ASP A 18 9.26 -14.02 -11.21
C ASP A 18 7.73 -14.04 -11.38
N GLY A 19 7.05 -12.99 -10.89
CA GLY A 19 5.59 -12.87 -10.96
C GLY A 19 5.04 -11.89 -12.00
N ILE A 20 5.88 -11.13 -12.72
CA ILE A 20 5.41 -10.01 -13.57
C ILE A 20 5.79 -10.11 -15.07
N TYR A 21 6.40 -11.20 -15.56
CA TYR A 21 6.57 -11.39 -17.01
C TYR A 21 6.15 -12.78 -17.51
N SER A 22 4.84 -13.06 -17.43
CA SER A 22 4.19 -14.07 -18.26
C SER A 22 3.42 -13.39 -19.40
N SER A 23 4.14 -12.93 -20.41
CA SER A 23 3.66 -12.74 -21.79
C SER A 23 4.87 -12.57 -22.70
N ILE A 24 4.93 -13.39 -23.76
CA ILE A 24 5.99 -13.50 -24.78
C ILE A 24 7.17 -14.42 -24.40
N LYS A 25 6.93 -15.74 -24.46
CA LYS A 25 7.98 -16.71 -24.83
C LYS A 25 7.89 -17.02 -26.32
N ARG A 26 8.87 -16.59 -27.11
CA ARG A 26 9.46 -17.38 -28.22
C ARG A 26 10.94 -16.99 -28.43
N LEU A 27 11.80 -17.97 -28.13
CA LEU A 27 13.10 -18.31 -28.74
C LEU A 27 14.21 -17.24 -28.81
N VAL A 28 15.37 -17.49 -28.19
CA VAL A 28 16.59 -18.04 -28.82
C VAL A 28 17.62 -18.40 -27.73
N THR A 29 18.40 -19.43 -28.04
CA THR A 29 19.30 -20.26 -27.24
C THR A 29 20.70 -19.66 -26.96
N ALA A 30 21.29 -20.11 -25.83
CA ALA A 30 22.70 -20.49 -25.59
C ALA A 30 23.87 -19.49 -25.71
N ALA A 31 24.57 -19.30 -24.58
CA ALA A 31 26.03 -19.45 -24.34
C ALA A 31 26.25 -19.16 -22.83
N GLY A 32 26.88 -19.96 -21.97
CA GLY A 32 28.13 -20.71 -22.11
C GLY A 32 29.27 -19.90 -21.45
N ILE A 33 30.06 -20.55 -20.58
CA ILE A 33 31.30 -20.10 -19.87
C ILE A 33 31.03 -19.67 -18.40
N ALA A 34 31.25 -20.48 -17.35
CA ALA A 34 32.41 -21.24 -16.83
C ALA A 34 33.22 -20.48 -15.75
N CYS A 35 33.13 -21.03 -14.53
CA CYS A 35 34.18 -21.29 -13.53
C CYS A 35 35.30 -20.25 -13.28
N ALA A 36 35.35 -19.70 -12.06
CA ALA A 36 36.61 -19.46 -11.36
C ALA A 36 36.40 -19.47 -9.84
N LEU A 37 36.91 -20.53 -9.20
CA LEU A 37 37.10 -20.68 -7.77
C LEU A 37 38.32 -19.85 -7.34
N VAL A 38 38.21 -19.08 -6.25
CA VAL A 38 39.38 -18.72 -5.43
C VAL A 38 39.05 -19.05 -3.98
N ALA A 39 39.72 -20.08 -3.47
CA ALA A 39 39.77 -20.46 -2.08
C ALA A 39 40.96 -19.78 -1.41
N LEU A 40 40.74 -19.17 -0.25
CA LEU A 40 41.78 -18.99 0.77
C LEU A 40 41.17 -19.24 2.15
N GLY A 41 41.74 -20.21 2.84
CA GLY A 41 41.38 -20.65 4.20
C GLY A 41 42.02 -19.80 5.31
N PRO A 42 42.00 -20.30 6.56
CA PRO A 42 41.51 -19.53 7.70
C PRO A 42 42.62 -19.05 8.67
N ALA A 43 42.33 -17.97 9.40
CA ALA A 43 43.07 -17.62 10.61
C ALA A 43 42.13 -17.69 11.82
N SER A 44 42.25 -18.78 12.56
CA SER A 44 41.73 -18.94 13.92
C SER A 44 42.54 -18.07 14.87
N VAL A 45 41.88 -17.28 15.71
CA VAL A 45 42.50 -16.76 16.94
C VAL A 45 41.55 -17.09 18.09
N ALA A 46 42.02 -18.00 18.95
CA ALA A 46 41.42 -18.31 20.22
C ALA A 46 41.80 -17.21 21.24
N PHE A 47 40.84 -16.74 22.02
CA PHE A 47 41.13 -16.07 23.29
C PHE A 47 40.29 -16.70 24.39
N ALA A 48 40.99 -17.12 25.45
CA ALA A 48 40.46 -17.85 26.59
C ALA A 48 40.35 -16.91 27.81
N GLY A 49 39.14 -16.88 28.39
CA GLY A 49 38.83 -16.67 29.82
C GLY A 49 38.93 -15.25 30.42
N PRO A 50 38.49 -15.05 31.69
CA PRO A 50 37.62 -15.89 32.53
C PRO A 50 36.34 -15.16 33.02
N PHE A 51 35.36 -15.97 33.45
CA PHE A 51 34.11 -15.56 34.09
C PHE A 51 34.32 -15.02 35.51
N PRO A 52 33.56 -14.00 35.96
CA PRO A 52 33.28 -13.79 37.37
C PRO A 52 32.01 -14.53 37.79
N THR A 53 32.17 -15.40 38.76
CA THR A 53 31.14 -16.04 39.59
C THR A 53 30.49 -14.97 40.48
N GLY A 54 29.17 -14.81 40.36
CA GLY A 54 28.33 -14.02 41.28
C GLY A 54 27.29 -14.92 41.92
N SER A 55 27.36 -15.03 43.25
CA SER A 55 26.56 -15.93 44.09
C SER A 55 25.25 -15.30 44.54
N ALA A 56 24.20 -16.14 44.57
CA ALA A 56 23.09 -16.23 45.51
C ALA A 56 22.34 -14.97 46.01
N GLY A 57 21.01 -15.01 45.83
CA GLY A 57 20.09 -14.26 46.70
C GLY A 57 18.60 -14.42 46.32
N SER A 58 17.88 -15.16 47.16
CA SER A 58 16.44 -15.00 47.46
C SER A 58 15.41 -15.81 46.65
N ASP A 59 15.22 -17.07 47.04
CA ASP A 59 13.96 -17.80 46.84
C ASP A 59 12.96 -17.43 47.94
N GLY A 60 12.02 -16.56 47.61
CA GLY A 60 10.78 -16.33 48.35
C GLY A 60 9.61 -16.80 47.51
N GLY A 61 9.00 -17.92 47.92
CA GLY A 61 7.90 -18.55 47.20
C GLY A 61 6.55 -17.83 47.35
N GLY A 62 5.66 -18.18 46.42
CA GLY A 62 4.21 -18.18 46.62
C GLY A 62 3.47 -16.98 46.03
N GLY A 63 3.01 -17.12 44.79
CA GLY A 63 2.04 -16.20 44.20
C GLY A 63 1.90 -16.27 42.69
N GLU A 64 1.76 -17.46 42.10
CA GLU A 64 1.20 -17.59 40.73
C GLU A 64 -0.27 -17.14 40.76
N SER A 65 -0.47 -15.84 40.56
CA SER A 65 -1.70 -15.32 40.00
C SER A 65 -1.55 -15.32 38.48
N GLU A 66 -2.20 -16.31 37.87
CA GLU A 66 -2.45 -16.41 36.45
C GLU A 66 -3.19 -15.15 35.97
N GLN A 67 -2.45 -14.23 35.36
CA GLN A 67 -3.02 -13.12 34.58
C GLN A 67 -2.38 -13.14 33.20
N THR A 68 -3.04 -13.81 32.25
CA THR A 68 -2.78 -13.64 30.82
C THR A 68 -3.38 -12.29 30.39
N PRO A 69 -2.61 -11.33 29.82
CA PRO A 69 -3.18 -10.16 29.20
C PRO A 69 -3.46 -10.43 27.70
N PRO A 70 -4.74 -10.42 27.25
CA PRO A 70 -5.06 -10.38 25.84
C PRO A 70 -4.96 -8.93 25.35
N GLY A 71 -3.74 -8.44 25.12
CA GLY A 71 -3.55 -7.03 24.72
C GLY A 71 -2.28 -6.71 23.92
N THR A 72 -1.26 -7.57 24.00
CA THR A 72 0.08 -7.24 23.47
C THR A 72 0.18 -7.34 21.94
N SER A 73 -0.53 -8.28 21.30
CA SER A 73 -0.43 -8.51 19.84
C SER A 73 -1.13 -7.45 19.00
N THR A 74 -2.34 -7.03 19.39
CA THR A 74 -3.09 -5.99 18.68
C THR A 74 -2.41 -4.63 18.82
N ALA A 75 -1.95 -4.28 20.03
CA ALA A 75 -1.17 -3.05 20.25
C ALA A 75 0.15 -3.06 19.46
N SER A 76 0.79 -4.22 19.31
CA SER A 76 1.98 -4.40 18.46
C SER A 76 1.67 -4.17 16.98
N VAL A 77 0.57 -4.73 16.47
CA VAL A 77 0.16 -4.56 15.06
C VAL A 77 -0.16 -3.10 14.73
N ASP A 78 -0.88 -2.39 15.59
CA ASP A 78 -1.19 -0.97 15.38
C ASP A 78 0.08 -0.10 15.41
N SER A 79 1.03 -0.42 16.28
CA SER A 79 2.36 0.20 16.29
C SER A 79 3.08 -0.02 14.96
N MET A 80 3.10 -1.27 14.45
CA MET A 80 3.71 -1.58 13.14
C MET A 80 3.07 -0.80 11.99
N ARG A 81 1.74 -0.68 11.96
CA ARG A 81 1.00 0.10 10.95
C ARG A 81 1.35 1.58 11.02
N GLY A 82 1.41 2.15 12.23
CA GLY A 82 1.79 3.54 12.45
C GLY A 82 3.22 3.83 12.00
N GLN A 83 4.17 2.95 12.34
CA GLN A 83 5.56 3.03 11.89
C GLN A 83 5.62 2.98 10.36
N VAL A 84 4.93 2.04 9.71
CA VAL A 84 4.89 1.98 8.24
C VAL A 84 4.42 3.30 7.62
N LEU A 85 3.37 3.91 8.15
CA LEU A 85 2.87 5.21 7.66
C LEU A 85 3.95 6.31 7.78
N GLU A 86 4.64 6.38 8.92
CA GLU A 86 5.73 7.33 9.14
C GLU A 86 6.88 7.12 8.16
N LEU A 87 7.34 5.88 8.00
CA LEU A 87 8.43 5.52 7.08
C LEU A 87 8.07 5.87 5.63
N VAL A 88 6.84 5.54 5.19
CA VAL A 88 6.33 5.90 3.86
C VAL A 88 6.35 7.41 3.66
N ASN A 89 5.85 8.18 4.63
CA ASN A 89 5.80 9.63 4.51
C ASN A 89 7.18 10.28 4.51
N ARG A 90 8.17 9.68 5.18
CA ARG A 90 9.58 10.13 5.09
C ARG A 90 10.16 9.93 3.69
N GLU A 91 9.98 8.75 3.08
CA GLU A 91 10.44 8.50 1.70
C GLU A 91 9.73 9.44 0.71
N ARG A 92 8.44 9.66 0.89
CA ARG A 92 7.65 10.57 0.05
C ARG A 92 8.09 12.02 0.16
N ALA A 93 8.46 12.48 1.36
CA ALA A 93 9.01 13.82 1.56
C ALA A 93 10.34 13.99 0.79
N GLY A 94 11.21 12.98 0.82
CA GLY A 94 12.46 12.97 0.05
C GLY A 94 12.25 13.02 -1.47
N ALA A 95 11.11 12.52 -1.95
CA ALA A 95 10.72 12.58 -3.37
C ALA A 95 9.86 13.82 -3.73
N GLY A 96 9.61 14.74 -2.79
CA GLY A 96 8.77 15.93 -3.03
C GLY A 96 7.26 15.65 -3.11
N CYS A 97 6.81 14.44 -2.74
CA CYS A 97 5.38 14.13 -2.68
C CYS A 97 4.75 14.62 -1.37
N LYS A 98 3.45 14.94 -1.43
CA LYS A 98 2.65 15.17 -0.22
C LYS A 98 2.53 13.89 0.63
N PRO A 99 2.45 14.00 1.96
CA PRO A 99 2.23 12.84 2.81
C PRO A 99 0.86 12.21 2.53
N VAL A 100 0.80 10.89 2.59
CA VAL A 100 -0.46 10.14 2.63
C VAL A 100 -1.01 10.12 4.05
N ARG A 101 -2.34 10.01 4.16
CA ARG A 101 -3.04 9.84 5.44
C ARG A 101 -3.53 8.39 5.59
N SER A 102 -3.59 7.89 6.82
CA SER A 102 -4.25 6.61 7.07
C SER A 102 -5.75 6.68 6.69
N ASP A 103 -6.27 5.61 6.11
CA ASP A 103 -7.70 5.44 5.83
C ASP A 103 -8.17 4.06 6.33
N GLY A 104 -9.19 4.06 7.20
CA GLY A 104 -9.69 2.83 7.83
C GLY A 104 -10.33 1.85 6.84
N THR A 105 -10.86 2.34 5.72
CA THR A 105 -11.47 1.49 4.69
C THR A 105 -10.39 0.76 3.90
N LEU A 106 -9.33 1.48 3.50
CA LEU A 106 -8.15 0.87 2.88
C LEU A 106 -7.46 -0.11 3.83
N GLN A 107 -7.38 0.24 5.12
CA GLN A 107 -6.81 -0.62 6.14
C GLN A 107 -7.62 -1.91 6.30
N THR A 108 -8.95 -1.82 6.27
CA THR A 108 -9.82 -3.01 6.28
C THR A 108 -9.56 -3.91 5.08
N ALA A 109 -9.44 -3.33 3.87
CA ALA A 109 -9.12 -4.09 2.66
C ALA A 109 -7.75 -4.77 2.74
N ALA A 110 -6.73 -4.04 3.23
CA ALA A 110 -5.37 -4.53 3.38
C ALA A 110 -5.30 -5.66 4.43
N GLN A 111 -5.95 -5.47 5.58
CA GLN A 111 -5.97 -6.47 6.64
C GLN A 111 -6.63 -7.76 6.18
N ARG A 112 -7.80 -7.67 5.54
CA ARG A 112 -8.49 -8.85 4.99
C ARG A 112 -7.62 -9.60 3.99
N HIS A 113 -6.78 -8.92 3.21
CA HIS A 113 -5.90 -9.58 2.27
C HIS A 113 -4.73 -10.29 2.97
N SER A 114 -4.09 -9.65 3.96
CA SER A 114 -3.07 -10.30 4.79
C SER A 114 -3.63 -11.53 5.51
N ASP A 115 -4.87 -11.45 6.02
CA ASP A 115 -5.56 -12.57 6.65
C ASP A 115 -5.86 -13.70 5.65
N ASP A 116 -6.33 -13.37 4.44
CA ASP A 116 -6.63 -14.32 3.37
C ASP A 116 -5.36 -15.07 2.91
N MET A 117 -4.27 -14.33 2.69
CA MET A 117 -2.95 -14.90 2.35
C MET A 117 -2.46 -15.86 3.43
N ALA A 118 -2.54 -15.45 4.69
CA ALA A 118 -2.11 -16.26 5.83
C ALA A 118 -2.99 -17.52 6.00
N ALA A 119 -4.31 -17.38 5.91
CA ALA A 119 -5.27 -18.46 6.15
C ALA A 119 -5.24 -19.53 5.05
N ARG A 120 -5.02 -19.13 3.79
CA ARG A 120 -5.04 -20.04 2.64
C ARG A 120 -3.66 -20.36 2.08
N GLY A 121 -2.60 -19.81 2.67
CA GLY A 121 -1.21 -20.13 2.32
C GLY A 121 -0.82 -19.72 0.91
N PHE A 122 -1.26 -18.56 0.44
CA PHE A 122 -0.86 -18.01 -0.87
C PHE A 122 -0.19 -16.65 -0.70
N PHE A 123 0.61 -16.24 -1.69
CA PHE A 123 1.27 -14.94 -1.71
C PHE A 123 1.18 -14.34 -3.12
N ASP A 124 0.11 -13.59 -3.37
CA ASP A 124 -0.22 -12.99 -4.66
C ASP A 124 -1.16 -11.81 -4.45
N HIS A 125 -1.05 -10.78 -5.30
CA HIS A 125 -1.97 -9.64 -5.35
C HIS A 125 -3.41 -10.03 -5.68
N VAL A 126 -3.61 -11.11 -6.44
CA VAL A 126 -4.92 -11.65 -6.79
C VAL A 126 -5.18 -12.86 -5.91
N ASN A 127 -6.27 -12.84 -5.15
CA ASN A 127 -6.57 -14.00 -4.32
C ASN A 127 -7.00 -15.20 -5.20
N PRO A 128 -6.97 -16.44 -4.69
CA PRO A 128 -7.32 -17.61 -5.49
C PRO A 128 -8.81 -17.66 -5.89
N SER A 129 -9.64 -16.70 -5.46
CA SER A 129 -11.01 -16.49 -5.95
C SER A 129 -11.08 -15.50 -7.13
N GLY A 130 -9.93 -15.03 -7.63
CA GLY A 130 -9.81 -14.12 -8.77
C GLY A 130 -9.99 -12.64 -8.43
N VAL A 131 -10.08 -12.26 -7.15
CA VAL A 131 -10.33 -10.87 -6.73
C VAL A 131 -9.01 -10.15 -6.48
N GLY A 132 -8.70 -9.17 -7.33
CA GLY A 132 -7.54 -8.30 -7.19
C GLY A 132 -7.73 -7.13 -6.22
N PRO A 133 -6.69 -6.28 -6.03
CA PRO A 133 -6.66 -5.25 -4.99
C PRO A 133 -7.79 -4.22 -5.13
N GLY A 134 -8.02 -3.70 -6.34
CA GLY A 134 -9.08 -2.74 -6.62
C GLY A 134 -10.47 -3.26 -6.23
N GLY A 135 -10.76 -4.53 -6.53
CA GLY A 135 -12.01 -5.19 -6.15
C GLY A 135 -12.15 -5.37 -4.63
N ARG A 136 -11.06 -5.72 -3.93
CA ARG A 136 -11.05 -5.80 -2.45
C ARG A 136 -11.26 -4.43 -1.80
N ILE A 137 -10.63 -3.38 -2.34
CA ILE A 137 -10.79 -1.99 -1.89
C ILE A 137 -12.25 -1.54 -2.08
N GLU A 138 -12.86 -1.85 -3.22
CA GLU A 138 -14.27 -1.55 -3.48
C GLU A 138 -15.22 -2.33 -2.57
N ALA A 139 -14.94 -3.61 -2.34
CA ALA A 139 -15.72 -4.46 -1.44
C ALA A 139 -15.63 -4.01 0.03
N ALA A 140 -14.54 -3.34 0.42
CA ALA A 140 -14.43 -2.67 1.71
C ALA A 140 -15.26 -1.36 1.79
N GLY A 141 -15.76 -0.86 0.66
CA GLY A 141 -16.60 0.35 0.58
C GLY A 141 -15.86 1.59 0.10
N TYR A 142 -14.60 1.47 -0.31
CA TYR A 142 -13.81 2.60 -0.80
C TYR A 142 -13.98 2.77 -2.31
N ARG A 143 -14.28 3.99 -2.76
CA ARG A 143 -14.31 4.35 -4.18
C ARG A 143 -13.06 5.14 -4.52
N TRP A 144 -12.27 4.65 -5.46
CA TRP A 144 -10.97 5.20 -5.83
C TRP A 144 -10.97 5.79 -7.23
N SER A 145 -10.10 6.78 -7.47
CA SER A 145 -9.73 7.25 -8.81
C SER A 145 -8.43 6.61 -9.30
N THR A 146 -7.57 6.21 -8.36
CA THR A 146 -6.36 5.41 -8.60
C THR A 146 -6.04 4.62 -7.33
N TYR A 147 -5.37 3.47 -7.48
CA TYR A 147 -4.92 2.63 -6.38
C TYR A 147 -3.57 1.95 -6.71
N GLY A 148 -2.91 1.45 -5.68
CA GLY A 148 -1.72 0.60 -5.79
C GLY A 148 -1.61 -0.31 -4.57
N GLU A 149 -0.96 -1.46 -4.72
CA GLU A 149 -0.75 -2.41 -3.62
C GLU A 149 0.71 -2.86 -3.57
N ASN A 150 1.25 -2.95 -2.36
CA ASN A 150 2.48 -3.67 -2.07
C ASN A 150 2.17 -4.80 -1.08
N ILE A 151 2.74 -5.99 -1.29
CA ILE A 151 2.65 -7.12 -0.34
C ILE A 151 4.05 -7.56 0.08
N ALA A 152 4.17 -8.14 1.28
CA ALA A 152 5.41 -8.74 1.75
C ALA A 152 5.13 -9.85 2.77
N ARG A 153 6.11 -10.71 3.01
CA ARG A 153 6.00 -11.84 3.93
C ARG A 153 7.34 -12.12 4.61
N GLY A 154 7.32 -12.30 5.93
CA GLY A 154 8.47 -12.71 6.74
C GLY A 154 9.36 -11.58 7.24
N GLN A 155 9.05 -10.32 6.92
CA GLN A 155 9.77 -9.18 7.48
C GLN A 155 9.23 -8.86 8.88
N GLU A 156 10.07 -8.99 9.90
CA GLU A 156 9.66 -8.93 11.31
C GLU A 156 9.23 -7.53 11.80
N SER A 157 9.56 -6.47 11.06
CA SER A 157 9.28 -5.10 11.50
C SER A 157 8.94 -4.16 10.35
N ALA A 158 8.32 -3.04 10.69
CA ALA A 158 8.01 -1.95 9.77
C ALA A 158 9.26 -1.44 9.03
N ALA A 159 10.39 -1.33 9.72
CA ALA A 159 11.66 -0.89 9.13
C ALA A 159 12.20 -1.90 8.10
N VAL A 160 12.16 -3.19 8.43
CA VAL A 160 12.65 -4.26 7.54
C VAL A 160 11.77 -4.38 6.29
N VAL A 161 10.44 -4.35 6.45
CA VAL A 161 9.52 -4.42 5.30
C VAL A 161 9.64 -3.20 4.40
N MET A 162 9.78 -2.00 4.99
CA MET A 162 9.97 -0.78 4.22
C MET A 162 11.26 -0.80 3.42
N ALA A 163 12.37 -1.25 4.03
CA ALA A 163 13.64 -1.40 3.32
C ALA A 163 13.53 -2.39 2.14
N GLY A 164 12.75 -3.47 2.31
CA GLY A 164 12.44 -4.40 1.23
C GLY A 164 11.69 -3.75 0.08
N TRP A 165 10.58 -3.06 0.38
CA TRP A 165 9.79 -2.36 -0.65
C TRP A 165 10.60 -1.27 -1.38
N MET A 166 11.45 -0.52 -0.68
CA MET A 166 12.26 0.54 -1.32
C MET A 166 13.39 0.01 -2.22
N LYS A 167 13.80 -1.24 -2.05
CA LYS A 167 14.78 -1.91 -2.92
C LYS A 167 14.14 -2.51 -4.18
N SER A 168 12.83 -2.76 -4.17
CA SER A 168 12.09 -3.29 -5.31
C SER A 168 11.52 -2.14 -6.16
N PRO A 169 11.88 -2.02 -7.46
CA PRO A 169 11.43 -0.91 -8.30
C PRO A 169 9.91 -0.75 -8.37
N GLY A 170 9.16 -1.85 -8.45
CA GLY A 170 7.70 -1.83 -8.51
C GLY A 170 7.07 -1.31 -7.21
N HIS A 171 7.50 -1.84 -6.07
CA HIS A 171 7.00 -1.42 -4.76
C HIS A 171 7.38 0.04 -4.45
N LYS A 172 8.61 0.45 -4.79
CA LYS A 172 9.08 1.83 -4.67
C LYS A 172 8.25 2.79 -5.52
N ALA A 173 7.89 2.39 -6.75
CA ALA A 173 7.06 3.21 -7.63
C ALA A 173 5.69 3.49 -7.01
N ASN A 174 5.08 2.51 -6.31
CA ASN A 174 3.84 2.73 -5.57
C ASN A 174 4.02 3.72 -4.41
N ILE A 175 5.05 3.55 -3.58
CA ILE A 175 5.32 4.41 -2.41
C ILE A 175 5.52 5.86 -2.84
N LEU A 176 6.27 6.08 -3.93
CA LEU A 176 6.65 7.41 -4.42
C LEU A 176 5.68 7.98 -5.46
N ASN A 177 4.55 7.33 -5.72
CA ASN A 177 3.54 7.88 -6.61
C ASN A 177 2.79 9.03 -5.90
N CYS A 178 3.08 10.28 -6.30
CA CYS A 178 2.47 11.46 -5.70
C CYS A 178 0.95 11.59 -5.94
N ALA A 179 0.35 10.78 -6.83
CA ALA A 179 -1.10 10.77 -7.05
C ALA A 179 -1.86 10.16 -5.86
N PHE A 180 -1.23 9.29 -5.07
CA PHE A 180 -1.84 8.72 -3.88
C PHE A 180 -1.92 9.73 -2.73
N THR A 181 -3.04 9.69 -2.02
CA THR A 181 -3.34 10.60 -0.89
C THR A 181 -3.67 9.86 0.40
N GLN A 182 -3.95 8.55 0.30
CA GLN A 182 -4.35 7.71 1.43
C GLN A 182 -3.63 6.36 1.39
N LEU A 183 -3.44 5.78 2.57
CA LEU A 183 -2.79 4.49 2.80
C LEU A 183 -3.59 3.66 3.82
N GLY A 184 -3.72 2.38 3.55
CA GLY A 184 -4.13 1.37 4.53
C GLY A 184 -3.07 0.27 4.66
N THR A 185 -2.74 -0.13 5.88
CA THR A 185 -1.74 -1.16 6.15
C THR A 185 -2.37 -2.33 6.90
N GLY A 186 -2.28 -3.52 6.32
CA GLY A 186 -2.69 -4.80 6.93
C GLY A 186 -1.47 -5.58 7.40
N VAL A 187 -1.55 -6.16 8.59
CA VAL A 187 -0.52 -7.02 9.17
C VAL A 187 -1.18 -8.21 9.84
N THR A 188 -0.82 -9.41 9.42
CA THR A 188 -1.27 -10.66 10.04
C THR A 188 -0.05 -11.39 10.57
N LEU A 189 0.00 -11.61 11.88
CA LEU A 189 1.04 -12.42 12.51
C LEU A 189 0.60 -13.89 12.46
N GLY A 190 1.50 -14.80 12.10
CA GLY A 190 1.15 -16.21 11.98
C GLY A 190 2.25 -17.04 11.32
N SER A 191 1.96 -18.31 11.04
CA SER A 191 2.93 -19.22 10.43
C SER A 191 3.48 -18.69 9.11
N GLY A 192 4.81 -18.63 9.01
CA GLY A 192 5.52 -18.06 7.88
C GLY A 192 5.25 -16.56 7.66
N GLY A 193 4.70 -15.85 8.63
CA GLY A 193 4.52 -14.40 8.62
C GLY A 193 5.24 -13.73 9.81
N PRO A 194 5.45 -12.41 9.74
CA PRO A 194 4.37 -11.46 9.43
C PRO A 194 3.97 -11.38 7.95
N TRP A 195 2.67 -11.22 7.68
CA TRP A 195 2.08 -11.03 6.36
C TRP A 195 1.63 -9.58 6.20
N TRP A 196 2.18 -8.88 5.19
CA TRP A 196 2.02 -7.45 5.01
C TRP A 196 1.26 -7.12 3.75
N THR A 197 0.36 -6.13 3.85
CA THR A 197 -0.30 -5.49 2.70
C THR A 197 -0.30 -3.97 2.91
N GLN A 198 0.15 -3.20 1.92
CA GLN A 198 -0.07 -1.76 1.82
C GLN A 198 -1.00 -1.47 0.65
N ASN A 199 -2.13 -0.83 0.92
CA ASN A 199 -3.03 -0.31 -0.11
C ASN A 199 -2.97 1.20 -0.16
N PHE A 200 -2.50 1.73 -1.29
CA PHE A 200 -2.52 3.15 -1.60
C PHE A 200 -3.75 3.49 -2.42
N ALA A 201 -4.34 4.66 -2.20
CA ALA A 201 -5.39 5.16 -3.09
C ALA A 201 -5.49 6.69 -3.08
N ALA A 202 -6.23 7.20 -4.07
CA ALA A 202 -6.87 8.51 -3.98
C ALA A 202 -8.38 8.33 -4.16
N PRO A 203 -9.20 9.11 -3.44
CA PRO A 203 -10.65 8.96 -3.51
C PRO A 203 -11.13 9.28 -4.92
N ALA A 204 -12.17 8.58 -5.37
CA ALA A 204 -12.89 8.96 -6.57
C ALA A 204 -13.44 10.38 -6.38
N CYS A 205 -13.31 11.24 -7.38
CA CYS A 205 -13.97 12.55 -7.38
C CYS A 205 -15.46 12.33 -7.17
N ARG A 206 -15.95 12.67 -5.97
CA ARG A 206 -17.39 12.74 -5.74
C ARG A 206 -17.85 14.02 -6.43
N CYS A 207 -18.40 13.89 -7.63
CA CYS A 207 -19.37 14.89 -8.08
C CYS A 207 -20.45 14.92 -6.99
N PRO A 208 -20.75 16.08 -6.37
CA PRO A 208 -21.88 16.15 -5.45
C PRO A 208 -23.05 15.58 -6.21
N ARG A 209 -23.66 14.50 -5.69
CA ARG A 209 -24.95 14.04 -6.21
C ARG A 209 -25.80 15.30 -6.24
N ARG A 210 -26.08 15.85 -7.44
CA ARG A 210 -27.13 16.85 -7.58
C ARG A 210 -28.28 16.20 -6.86
N ARG A 211 -28.67 16.74 -5.70
CA ARG A 211 -29.93 16.35 -5.09
C ARG A 211 -30.90 16.46 -6.26
N ARG A 212 -31.50 15.35 -6.68
CA ARG A 212 -32.69 15.42 -7.52
C ARG A 212 -33.72 16.09 -6.61
N ARG A 213 -33.61 17.41 -6.42
CA ARG A 213 -34.73 18.24 -6.03
C ARG A 213 -35.73 17.91 -7.10
N ALA A 214 -36.83 17.31 -6.71
CA ALA A 214 -37.89 16.93 -7.63
C ALA A 214 -38.11 18.13 -8.56
N LEU A 215 -37.78 17.96 -9.84
CA LEU A 215 -38.16 18.86 -10.93
C LEU A 215 -39.68 18.69 -11.17
N ARG A 216 -40.47 18.68 -10.10
CA ARG A 216 -41.92 18.63 -10.13
C ARG A 216 -42.57 19.92 -9.61
N ASP A 217 -41.83 20.78 -8.92
CA ASP A 217 -42.39 22.01 -8.32
C ASP A 217 -41.68 23.30 -8.73
N LEU A 218 -41.07 23.34 -9.93
CA LEU A 218 -40.74 24.65 -10.51
C LEU A 218 -42.01 25.20 -11.17
N PRO A 219 -42.51 26.39 -10.79
CA PRO A 219 -43.62 27.01 -11.49
C PRO A 219 -43.20 27.24 -12.94
N VAL A 220 -43.92 26.61 -13.87
CA VAL A 220 -43.82 26.92 -15.30
C VAL A 220 -44.22 28.38 -15.45
N ARG A 221 -43.26 29.26 -15.70
CA ARG A 221 -43.57 30.62 -16.15
C ARG A 221 -44.22 30.51 -17.53
N PRO A 222 -45.43 31.04 -17.74
CA PRO A 222 -46.01 31.07 -19.08
C PRO A 222 -45.15 31.97 -19.99
N PRO A 223 -45.11 31.69 -21.31
CA PRO A 223 -44.41 32.54 -22.25
C PRO A 223 -45.03 33.93 -22.24
N SER A 224 -44.21 34.95 -21.93
CA SER A 224 -44.52 36.34 -22.20
C SER A 224 -44.85 36.48 -23.69
N SER A 225 -46.07 36.96 -23.96
CA SER A 225 -46.62 37.27 -25.27
C SER A 225 -45.58 37.79 -26.25
N CYS A 226 -45.43 37.07 -27.37
CA CYS A 226 -44.86 37.62 -28.59
C CYS A 226 -45.64 38.87 -28.97
N ARG A 227 -44.96 40.02 -28.96
CA ARG A 227 -45.49 41.29 -29.46
C ARG A 227 -45.43 41.25 -30.99
N ALA A 228 -46.59 41.23 -31.63
CA ALA A 228 -46.73 41.24 -33.09
C ALA A 228 -46.35 42.59 -33.72
N HIS A 229 -45.97 42.50 -34.98
CA HIS A 229 -45.37 43.45 -35.90
C HIS A 229 -46.07 44.81 -36.11
N GLY A 230 -45.28 45.88 -36.25
CA GLY A 230 -44.98 46.51 -37.55
C GLY A 230 -45.86 47.64 -38.10
N THR A 231 -45.14 48.62 -38.71
CA THR A 231 -45.55 49.71 -39.65
C THR A 231 -45.94 51.04 -38.96
N LEU A 232 -45.43 52.24 -39.31
CA LEU A 232 -45.21 52.87 -40.62
C LEU A 232 -44.17 54.04 -40.55
N ARG A 233 -43.33 54.13 -41.60
CA ARG A 233 -42.90 55.31 -42.40
C ARG A 233 -42.26 56.61 -41.81
N THR A 234 -41.10 56.91 -42.43
CA THR A 234 -40.58 58.18 -43.03
C THR A 234 -40.09 59.35 -42.17
N ALA A 235 -38.79 59.70 -42.33
CA ALA A 235 -38.27 61.02 -42.77
C ALA A 235 -36.71 61.03 -42.84
N PRO A 236 -36.07 61.96 -43.61
CA PRO A 236 -34.81 61.69 -44.32
C PRO A 236 -33.54 62.38 -43.77
N LEU A 237 -32.44 62.06 -44.47
CA LEU A 237 -31.05 62.51 -44.38
C LEU A 237 -30.82 64.01 -44.07
N SER A 238 -29.77 64.27 -43.29
CA SER A 238 -28.77 65.33 -43.56
C SER A 238 -27.45 64.96 -42.87
N ALA A 239 -26.43 64.66 -43.68
CA ALA A 239 -25.04 64.57 -43.26
C ALA A 239 -24.32 65.77 -43.85
N GLU A 240 -23.82 66.63 -42.98
CA GLU A 240 -22.99 67.79 -43.31
C GLU A 240 -21.53 67.36 -43.03
N VAL A 241 -20.71 67.28 -44.08
CA VAL A 241 -19.26 67.17 -43.95
C VAL A 241 -18.66 68.31 -44.76
N ALA A 242 -18.11 69.29 -44.04
CA ALA A 242 -17.36 70.40 -44.59
C ALA A 242 -15.89 70.00 -44.79
N SER A 243 -15.44 70.14 -46.06
CA SER A 243 -14.20 70.76 -46.54
C SER A 243 -12.90 70.64 -45.71
N ALA A 244 -11.80 70.18 -46.32
CA ALA A 244 -10.86 71.08 -47.02
C ALA A 244 -9.52 70.39 -47.37
N ALA A 245 -8.98 70.83 -48.51
CA ALA A 245 -7.63 70.64 -49.08
C ALA A 245 -7.38 69.37 -49.92
#